data_AF-A0A9D3AZ69-F1
#
_entry.id   AF-A0A9D3AZ69-F1
#
_cell.length_a   1.000
_cell.length_b   1.000
_cell.length_c   1.000
_cell.angle_alpha   90.00
_cell.angle_beta   90.00
_cell.angle_gamma   90.00
#
_symmetry.space_group_name_H-M   'P 1'
#
loop_
_entity.id
_entity.type
_entity.pdbx_description
1 polymer ?
#
loop_
_entity_poly.entity_id
_entity_poly.type
_entity_poly.pdbx_seq_one_letter_code
_entity_poly.pdbx_strand_id
1 'polypeptide(L)'
;MDIAAIKIGDVLVTMARRVNSTVPHEFSVYVPRVEIRQRFFRDDQLQYEKEMIFNSLTIVHAPQHPPADSGRVATVCQKMD
;
A
#
# COMPACT_ATOMS: atom_id res chain seq x y z
N MET A 1 -14.03 -0.57 -5.78
CA MET A 1 -12.94 -0.98 -6.70
C MET A 1 -11.70 -0.37 -6.11
N ASP A 2 -10.76 -1.22 -5.73
CA ASP A 2 -9.56 -0.78 -5.03
C ASP A 2 -8.42 -0.75 -6.02
N ILE A 3 -7.67 0.36 -6.04
CA ILE A 3 -6.56 0.55 -6.98
C ILE A 3 -5.36 1.04 -6.18
N ALA A 4 -4.23 0.37 -6.36
CA ALA A 4 -2.93 0.86 -5.94
C ALA A 4 -1.99 0.94 -7.14
N ALA A 5 -1.22 2.01 -7.20
CA ALA A 5 -0.23 2.23 -8.23
C ALA A 5 1.10 2.71 -7.62
N ILE A 6 2.20 2.19 -8.13
CA ILE A 6 3.56 2.64 -7.84
C ILE A 6 4.18 3.06 -9.17
N LYS A 7 4.67 4.30 -9.25
CA LYS A 7 5.44 4.79 -10.40
C LYS A 7 6.87 5.10 -9.99
N ILE A 8 7.85 4.50 -10.67
CA ILE A 8 9.28 4.68 -10.40
C ILE A 8 10.00 4.86 -11.74
N GLY A 9 10.39 6.10 -12.06
CA GLY A 9 10.86 6.43 -13.41
C GLY A 9 9.80 6.05 -14.46
N ASP A 10 10.20 5.19 -15.39
CA ASP A 10 9.34 4.66 -16.46
C ASP A 10 8.57 3.39 -16.07
N VAL A 11 8.80 2.85 -14.87
CA VAL A 11 8.12 1.65 -14.38
C VAL A 11 6.82 2.06 -13.70
N LEU A 12 5.69 1.52 -14.19
CA LEU A 12 4.38 1.63 -13.55
C LEU A 12 3.91 0.24 -13.13
N VAL A 13 3.73 0.04 -11.83
CA VAL A 13 3.08 -1.16 -11.26
C VAL A 13 1.69 -0.76 -10.83
N THR A 14 0.66 -1.47 -11.28
CA THR A 14 -0.72 -1.22 -10.89
C THR A 14 -1.38 -2.51 -10.46
N MET A 15 -2.08 -2.46 -9.33
CA MET A 15 -2.94 -3.53 -8.84
C MET A 15 -4.36 -2.98 -8.74
N ALA A 16 -5.30 -3.64 -9.39
CA ALA A 16 -6.71 -3.31 -9.33
C ALA A 16 -7.49 -4.53 -8.83
N ARG A 17 -8.37 -4.30 -7.85
CA ARG A 17 -9.23 -5.33 -7.27
C ARG A 17 -10.68 -4.93 -7.43
N ARG A 18 -11.48 -5.84 -8.00
CA ARG A 18 -12.94 -5.71 -8.01
C ARG A 18 -13.52 -6.68 -6.99
N VAL A 19 -13.83 -6.17 -5.80
CA VAL A 19 -14.46 -6.94 -4.72
C VAL A 19 -15.88 -6.43 -4.50
N ASN A 20 -16.82 -7.36 -4.33
CA ASN A 20 -18.22 -7.09 -4.01
C ASN A 20 -18.54 -7.50 -2.56
N SER A 21 -17.73 -7.00 -1.62
CA SER A 21 -17.85 -7.26 -0.19
C SER A 21 -18.02 -5.95 0.55
N THR A 22 -18.93 -5.93 1.53
CA THR A 22 -19.16 -4.81 2.45
C THR A 22 -18.13 -4.76 3.59
N VAL A 23 -17.45 -5.88 3.86
CA VAL A 23 -16.35 -5.95 4.82
C VAL A 23 -15.09 -5.32 4.20
N PRO A 24 -14.38 -4.42 4.91
CA PRO A 24 -13.11 -3.89 4.43
C PRO A 24 -12.03 -4.98 4.35
N HIS A 25 -11.27 -5.00 3.25
CA HIS A 25 -10.23 -6.00 3.01
C HIS A 25 -8.84 -5.37 3.00
N GLU A 26 -7.90 -6.05 3.64
CA GLU A 26 -6.50 -5.69 3.53
C GLU A 26 -5.95 -6.05 2.13
N PHE A 27 -5.17 -5.16 1.56
CA PHE A 27 -4.33 -5.47 0.42
C PHE A 27 -3.01 -4.70 0.49
N SER A 28 -1.93 -5.35 0.08
CA SER A 28 -0.58 -4.80 0.18
C SER A 28 0.23 -5.12 -1.07
N VAL A 29 1.12 -4.22 -1.44
CA VAL A 29 2.10 -4.39 -2.52
C VAL A 29 3.49 -4.25 -1.92
N TYR A 30 4.32 -5.27 -2.11
CA TYR A 30 5.69 -5.30 -1.64
C TYR A 30 6.63 -5.36 -2.83
N VAL A 31 7.51 -4.38 -2.94
CA VAL A 31 8.58 -4.34 -3.95
C VAL A 31 9.91 -4.38 -3.19
N PRO A 32 10.55 -5.56 -3.04
CA PRO A 32 11.72 -5.71 -2.19
C PRO A 32 12.89 -4.82 -2.60
N ARG A 33 13.07 -4.62 -3.90
CA ARG A 33 14.17 -3.84 -4.46
C ARG A 33 13.83 -3.33 -5.85
N VAL A 34 14.14 -2.06 -6.12
CA VAL A 34 14.07 -1.46 -7.46
C VAL A 34 15.41 -0.82 -7.77
N GLU A 35 15.99 -1.21 -8.90
CA GLU A 35 17.23 -0.64 -9.41
C GLU A 35 16.97 -0.01 -10.77
N ILE A 36 17.26 1.28 -10.87
CA ILE A 36 17.18 2.03 -12.13
C ILE A 36 18.58 2.53 -12.44
N ARG A 37 19.14 2.04 -13.56
CA ARG A 37 20.46 2.44 -14.09
C ARG A 37 20.28 3.03 -15.47
N GLN A 38 20.63 4.30 -15.63
CA GLN A 38 20.51 5.02 -16.89
C GLN A 38 21.89 5.51 -17.32
N ARG A 39 22.22 5.29 -18.60
CA ARG A 39 23.44 5.82 -19.23
C ARG A 39 23.04 6.90 -20.23
N PHE A 40 23.67 8.05 -20.14
CA PHE A 40 23.39 9.18 -21.01
C PHE A 40 24.57 9.38 -21.96
N PHE A 41 24.29 9.31 -23.26
CA PHE A 41 25.28 9.48 -24.32
C PHE A 41 25.03 10.80 -25.07
N ARG A 42 26.12 11.44 -25.49
CA ARG A 42 26.12 12.53 -26.46
C ARG A 42 27.28 12.27 -27.42
N ASP A 43 27.02 12.33 -28.72
CA ASP A 43 28.00 12.09 -29.78
C ASP A 43 28.70 10.72 -29.62
N ASP A 44 27.92 9.67 -29.31
CA ASP A 44 28.38 8.30 -28.99
C ASP A 44 29.36 8.20 -27.80
N GLN A 45 29.56 9.30 -27.07
CA GLN A 45 30.37 9.34 -25.85
C GLN A 45 29.49 9.33 -24.61
N LEU A 46 29.82 8.43 -23.68
CA LEU A 46 29.18 8.36 -22.37
C LEU A 46 29.46 9.66 -21.62
N GLN A 47 28.40 10.40 -21.30
CA GLN A 47 28.49 11.66 -20.57
C GLN A 47 28.42 11.42 -19.07
N TYR A 48 27.41 10.68 -18.64
CA TYR A 48 27.22 10.34 -17.24
C TYR A 48 26.31 9.12 -17.07
N GLU A 49 26.41 8.53 -15.88
CA GLU A 49 25.54 7.46 -15.42
C GLU A 49 24.69 7.96 -14.25
N LYS A 50 23.45 7.50 -14.18
CA LYS A 50 22.54 7.75 -13.06
C LYS A 50 22.09 6.41 -12.49
N GLU A 51 22.32 6.23 -11.20
CA GLU A 51 21.85 5.07 -10.44
C GLU A 51 20.84 5.51 -9.39
N MET A 52 19.69 4.82 -9.33
CA MET A 52 18.68 4.97 -8.29
C MET A 52 18.33 3.60 -7.74
N ILE A 53 18.57 3.37 -6.45
CA ILE A 53 18.25 2.12 -5.77
C ILE A 53 17.22 2.42 -4.68
N PHE A 54 16.06 1.79 -4.78
CA PHE A 54 15.02 1.81 -3.76
C PHE A 54 15.01 0.47 -3.05
N ASN A 55 15.27 0.49 -1.74
CA ASN A 55 15.20 -0.69 -0.90
C ASN A 55 13.84 -0.73 -0.19
N SER A 56 13.08 -1.79 -0.44
CA SER A 56 11.78 -2.06 0.19
C SER A 56 10.73 -0.96 0.02
N LEU A 57 10.04 -0.94 -1.13
CA LEU A 57 8.85 -0.12 -1.33
C LEU A 57 7.61 -0.91 -0.96
N THR A 58 6.79 -0.35 -0.07
CA THR A 58 5.58 -1.00 0.43
C THR A 58 4.39 -0.06 0.35
N ILE A 59 3.27 -0.56 -0.19
CA ILE A 59 1.96 0.09 -0.05
C ILE A 59 1.08 -0.88 0.74
N VAL A 60 0.48 -0.41 1.83
CA VAL A 60 -0.48 -1.17 2.63
C VAL A 60 -1.80 -0.40 2.65
N HIS A 61 -2.87 -1.10 2.31
CA HIS A 61 -4.23 -0.69 2.62
C HIS A 61 -4.78 -1.66 3.66
N ALA A 62 -4.72 -1.26 4.93
CA ALA A 62 -5.19 -2.05 6.07
C ALA A 62 -6.39 -1.33 6.73
N PRO A 63 -7.62 -1.55 6.22
CA PRO A 63 -8.78 -0.94 6.82
C PRO A 63 -9.07 -1.59 8.17
N GLN A 64 -9.15 -0.78 9.22
CA GLN A 64 -9.51 -1.26 10.55
C GLN A 64 -10.97 -1.69 10.56
N HIS A 65 -11.26 -2.85 11.12
CA HIS A 65 -12.63 -3.23 11.45
C HIS A 65 -13.17 -2.19 12.45
N PRO A 66 -14.41 -1.69 12.30
CA PRO A 66 -15.04 -0.92 13.36
C PRO A 66 -14.92 -1.73 14.66
N PRO A 67 -14.61 -1.09 15.81
CA PRO A 67 -14.64 -1.77 17.10
C PRO A 67 -15.95 -2.54 17.18
N ALA A 68 -15.90 -3.83 17.47
CA ALA A 68 -17.12 -4.58 17.71
C ALA A 68 -17.87 -3.82 18.81
N ASP A 69 -19.10 -3.38 18.53
CA ASP A 69 -19.97 -2.81 19.54
C ASP A 69 -20.02 -3.83 20.67
N SER A 70 -19.29 -3.55 21.75
CA SER A 70 -19.24 -4.42 22.90
C SER A 70 -20.66 -4.38 23.47
N GLY A 71 -21.47 -5.37 23.09
CA GLY A 71 -22.84 -5.58 23.53
C GLY A 71 -22.90 -5.94 25.02
N ARG A 72 -22.24 -5.16 25.87
CA ARG A 72 -22.51 -5.14 27.31
C ARG A 72 -23.68 -4.20 27.50
N VAL A 73 -24.88 -4.76 27.42
CA VAL A 73 -26.02 -4.19 28.12
C VAL A 73 -25.60 -4.06 29.58
N ALA A 74 -25.37 -2.83 30.03
CA ALA A 74 -25.07 -2.57 31.43
C ALA A 74 -26.33 -2.89 32.24
N THR A 75 -26.40 -4.09 32.81
CA THR A 75 -27.39 -4.38 33.84
C THR A 75 -27.04 -3.51 35.04
N VAL A 76 -27.74 -2.38 35.16
CA VAL A 76 -27.74 -1.55 36.37
C VAL A 76 -28.35 -2.40 37.48
N CYS A 77 -27.53 -2.87 38.42
CA CYS A 77 -28.03 -3.37 39.70
C CYS A 77 -28.66 -2.21 40.45
N GLN A 78 -29.98 -2.05 40.35
CA GLN A 78 -30.72 -1.24 41.31
C GLN A 78 -30.76 -2.00 42.64
N LYS A 79 -30.07 -1.46 43.65
CA LYS A 79 -30.38 -1.79 45.05
C LYS A 79 -31.83 -1.39 45.30
N MET A 80 -32.66 -2.33 45.75
CA MET A 80 -33.89 -2.03 46.47
C MET A 80 -33.57 -2.12 47.97
N ASP A 81 -34.11 -1.14 48.70
CA ASP A 81 -33.92 -0.86 50.11
C ASP A 81 -34.34 -2.00 51.06
#